data_AF-A0AAV4DRT3-F1
#
_entry.id   AF-A0AAV4DRT3-F1
#
_cell.length_a   1.000
_cell.length_b   1.000
_cell.length_c   1.000
_cell.angle_alpha   90.00
_cell.angle_beta   90.00
_cell.angle_gamma   90.00
#
_symmetry.space_group_name_H-M   'P 1'
#
loop_
_entity.id
_entity.type
_entity.pdbx_description
1 polymer ?
#
loop_
_entity_poly.entity_id
_entity_poly.type
_entity_poly.pdbx_seq_one_letter_code
_entity_poly.pdbx_strand_id
1 'polypeptide(L)'
;MLRALDPIHYQGLGIALGAFRTSPIKSFYAEAGEHRRIKLACHYVLKLKSLPCKPCHDVVIEAPLSHFSADSKSEPNLVADTFEHIKNAKINLNSIHNLHVQCPPPWEEHQVLVDISLTKQKKEGTSEVAYTGLLEGNSPERWGICLQC
;
A
#
# COMPACT_ATOMS: atom_id res chain seq x y z
N MET A 1 -5.16 16.71 15.78
CA MET A 1 -4.91 17.96 15.03
C MET A 1 -4.90 19.17 15.99
N LEU A 2 -3.82 19.96 16.00
CA LEU A 2 -3.69 21.17 16.85
C LEU A 2 -4.59 22.29 16.34
N ARG A 3 -5.76 22.48 16.98
CA ARG A 3 -6.77 23.52 16.64
C ARG A 3 -6.23 24.94 16.54
N ALA A 4 -5.08 25.22 17.15
CA ALA A 4 -4.43 26.53 17.09
C ALA A 4 -3.79 26.83 15.72
N LEU A 5 -3.46 25.81 14.91
CA LEU A 5 -2.78 25.97 13.62
C LEU A 5 -3.75 26.09 12.42
N ASP A 6 -5.03 25.83 12.64
CA ASP A 6 -6.07 25.87 11.60
C ASP A 6 -6.11 27.20 10.81
N PRO A 7 -5.94 28.39 11.43
CA PRO A 7 -5.96 29.66 10.70
C PRO A 7 -4.79 29.80 9.70
N ILE A 8 -3.59 29.35 10.10
CA ILE A 8 -2.39 29.41 9.25
C ILE A 8 -2.48 28.38 8.13
N HIS A 9 -2.97 27.18 8.45
CA HIS A 9 -3.18 26.11 7.47
C HIS A 9 -4.14 26.54 6.36
N TYR A 10 -5.28 27.11 6.73
CA TYR A 10 -6.28 27.60 5.78
C TYR A 10 -5.73 28.72 4.88
N GLN A 11 -5.03 29.69 5.47
CA GLN A 11 -4.42 30.79 4.71
C GLN A 11 -3.34 30.29 3.74
N GLY A 12 -2.45 29.40 4.20
CA GLY A 12 -1.42 28.80 3.35
C GLY A 12 -2.03 28.02 2.19
N LEU A 13 -3.08 27.24 2.45
CA LEU A 13 -3.80 26.50 1.42
C LEU A 13 -4.42 27.42 0.37
N GLY A 14 -5.00 28.55 0.80
CA GLY A 14 -5.57 29.52 -0.13
C GLY A 14 -4.54 30.22 -1.02
N ILE A 15 -3.35 30.51 -0.47
CA ILE A 15 -2.22 31.05 -1.26
C ILE A 15 -1.74 30.01 -2.27
N ALA A 16 -1.57 28.75 -1.85
CA ALA A 16 -1.08 27.68 -2.71
C ALA A 16 -2.04 27.35 -3.86
N LEU A 17 -3.35 27.39 -3.60
CA LEU A 17 -4.39 27.17 -4.62
C LEU A 17 -4.74 28.42 -5.44
N GLY A 18 -4.21 29.59 -5.07
CA GLY A 18 -4.52 30.87 -5.73
C GLY A 18 -6.00 31.27 -5.62
N ALA A 19 -6.70 30.83 -4.59
CA ALA A 19 -8.14 31.04 -4.46
C ALA A 19 -8.50 32.36 -3.76
N PHE A 20 -9.68 32.89 -4.08
CA PHE A 20 -10.16 34.17 -3.55
C PHE A 20 -10.31 34.14 -2.03
N ARG A 21 -9.93 35.25 -1.37
CA ARG A 21 -9.98 35.41 0.10
C ARG A 21 -11.37 35.22 0.71
N THR A 22 -12.43 35.38 -0.09
CA THR A 22 -13.84 35.28 0.32
C THR A 22 -14.45 33.91 0.08
N SER A 23 -13.72 32.98 -0.54
CA SER A 23 -14.24 31.63 -0.74
C SER A 23 -14.48 30.95 0.62
N PRO A 24 -15.50 30.08 0.74
CA PRO A 24 -15.79 29.39 1.99
C PRO A 24 -14.79 28.25 2.25
N ILE A 25 -14.40 28.06 3.51
CA ILE A 25 -13.38 27.08 3.95
C ILE A 25 -13.63 25.65 3.41
N LYS A 26 -14.89 25.23 3.37
CA LYS A 26 -15.27 23.90 2.86
C LYS A 26 -14.91 23.70 1.37
N SER A 27 -14.98 24.76 0.57
CA SER A 27 -14.59 24.71 -0.84
C SER A 27 -13.07 24.51 -0.99
N PHE A 28 -12.27 25.08 -0.10
CA PHE A 28 -10.81 24.89 -0.13
C PHE A 28 -10.40 23.46 0.20
N TYR A 29 -11.01 22.85 1.22
CA TYR A 29 -10.71 21.46 1.57
C TYR A 29 -11.14 20.48 0.47
N ALA A 30 -12.20 20.81 -0.29
CA ALA A 30 -12.60 20.03 -1.45
C ALA A 30 -11.56 20.12 -2.58
N GLU A 31 -11.12 21.34 -2.92
CA GLU A 31 -10.12 21.57 -3.98
C GLU A 31 -8.74 20.99 -3.61
N ALA A 32 -8.35 21.11 -2.34
CA ALA A 32 -7.12 20.55 -1.81
C ALA A 32 -7.09 19.01 -1.74
N GLY A 33 -8.23 18.35 -1.98
CA GLY A 33 -8.34 16.89 -1.91
C GLY A 33 -8.30 16.31 -0.48
N GLU A 34 -8.48 17.14 0.54
CA GLU A 34 -8.41 16.71 1.95
C GLU A 34 -9.52 15.70 2.28
N HIS A 35 -10.73 15.93 1.75
CA HIS A 35 -11.83 14.97 1.86
C HIS A 35 -11.53 13.63 1.15
N ARG A 36 -10.80 13.67 0.03
CA ARG A 36 -10.38 12.46 -0.69
C ARG A 36 -9.34 11.69 0.13
N ARG A 37 -8.40 12.39 0.76
CA ARG A 37 -7.39 11.79 1.65
C ARG A 37 -8.05 11.01 2.80
N ILE A 38 -8.99 11.65 3.51
CA ILE A 38 -9.74 11.02 4.61
C ILE A 38 -10.54 9.81 4.11
N LYS A 39 -11.23 9.94 2.97
CA LYS A 39 -12.00 8.85 2.36
C LYS A 39 -11.12 7.64 2.02
N LEU A 40 -9.97 7.87 1.39
CA LEU A 40 -9.02 6.80 1.03
C LEU A 40 -8.45 6.12 2.26
N ALA A 41 -8.11 6.90 3.29
CA ALA A 41 -7.57 6.38 4.53
C ALA A 41 -8.63 5.51 5.26
N CYS A 42 -9.89 5.96 5.33
CA CYS A 42 -10.99 5.14 5.85
C CYS A 42 -11.18 3.85 5.03
N HIS A 43 -11.20 3.94 3.70
CA HIS A 43 -11.34 2.78 2.82
C HIS A 43 -10.20 1.77 3.03
N TYR A 44 -8.97 2.26 3.20
CA TYR A 44 -7.82 1.42 3.47
C TYR A 44 -7.97 0.65 4.78
N VAL A 45 -8.37 1.31 5.87
CA VAL A 45 -8.61 0.66 7.17
C VAL A 45 -9.73 -0.39 7.08
N LEU A 46 -10.84 -0.07 6.40
CA LEU A 46 -11.94 -1.02 6.18
C LEU A 46 -11.48 -2.25 5.38
N LYS A 47 -10.67 -2.03 4.33
CA LYS A 47 -10.09 -3.10 3.51
C LYS A 47 -9.10 -3.95 4.29
N LEU A 48 -8.27 -3.34 5.14
CA LEU A 48 -7.39 -4.08 6.04
C LEU A 48 -8.21 -4.94 7.01
N LYS A 49 -9.31 -4.43 7.59
CA LYS A 49 -10.19 -5.19 8.49
C LYS A 49 -10.79 -6.42 7.80
N SER A 50 -11.13 -6.31 6.52
CA SER A 50 -11.61 -7.47 5.75
C SER A 50 -10.51 -8.48 5.39
N LEU A 51 -9.22 -8.17 5.59
CA LEU A 51 -8.10 -8.99 5.10
C LEU A 51 -7.14 -9.35 6.24
N PRO A 52 -7.49 -10.31 7.12
CA PRO A 52 -6.67 -10.66 8.28
C PRO A 52 -5.32 -11.28 7.91
N CYS A 53 -5.20 -11.89 6.73
CA CYS A 53 -3.95 -12.52 6.28
C CYS A 53 -2.86 -11.52 5.85
N LYS A 54 -3.12 -10.20 5.87
CA LYS A 54 -2.13 -9.20 5.48
C LYS A 54 -1.16 -8.92 6.62
N PRO A 55 0.15 -8.80 6.35
CA PRO A 55 1.17 -8.59 7.40
C PRO A 55 0.98 -7.27 8.17
N CYS A 56 0.33 -6.27 7.57
CA CYS A 56 0.03 -5.00 8.22
C CYS A 56 -1.27 -5.01 9.01
N HIS A 57 -2.04 -6.11 9.03
CA HIS A 57 -3.28 -6.21 9.77
C HIS A 57 -3.02 -5.96 11.26
N ASP A 58 -2.22 -6.81 11.90
CA ASP A 58 -2.03 -6.81 13.35
C ASP A 58 -1.50 -5.45 13.87
N VAL A 59 -0.57 -4.84 13.12
CA VAL A 59 0.04 -3.55 13.45
C VAL A 59 -0.93 -2.36 13.36
N VAL A 60 -1.91 -2.39 12.46
CA VAL A 60 -2.83 -1.25 12.25
C VAL A 60 -4.15 -1.45 12.99
N ILE A 61 -4.56 -2.70 13.17
CA ILE A 61 -5.89 -3.10 13.64
C ILE A 61 -5.88 -3.55 15.10
N GLU A 62 -4.86 -4.30 15.50
CA GLU A 62 -4.76 -4.91 16.83
C GLU A 62 -3.77 -4.16 17.73
N ALA A 63 -2.92 -3.31 17.14
CA ALA A 63 -2.03 -2.46 17.90
C ALA A 63 -2.83 -1.57 18.87
N PRO A 64 -2.46 -1.55 20.16
CA PRO A 64 -3.11 -0.68 21.12
C PRO A 64 -2.98 0.77 20.67
N LEU A 65 -4.11 1.45 20.45
CA LEU A 65 -4.15 2.90 20.23
C LEU A 65 -3.36 3.66 21.31
N SER A 66 -3.23 3.08 22.51
CA SER A 66 -2.40 3.61 23.61
C SER A 66 -0.92 3.71 23.27
N HIS A 67 -0.33 2.80 22.48
CA HIS A 67 1.07 2.93 22.04
C HIS A 67 1.30 4.17 21.17
N PHE A 68 0.26 4.61 20.46
CA PHE A 68 0.30 5.80 19.61
C PHE A 68 -0.05 7.09 20.36
N SER A 69 -0.68 6.98 21.53
CA SER A 69 -1.33 8.09 22.26
C SER A 69 -0.72 8.39 23.63
N ALA A 70 0.12 7.51 24.18
CA ALA A 70 0.61 7.62 25.56
C ALA A 70 1.69 8.69 25.74
N ASP A 71 2.44 9.01 24.70
CA ASP A 71 3.40 10.11 24.74
C ASP A 71 2.73 11.39 24.27
N SER A 72 2.62 12.38 25.16
CA SER A 72 2.03 13.71 24.90
C SER A 72 2.71 14.54 23.81
N LYS A 73 3.73 13.96 23.14
CA LYS A 73 4.50 14.52 22.01
C LYS A 73 4.35 13.71 20.72
N SER A 74 3.56 12.64 20.72
CA SER A 74 3.34 11.80 19.54
C SER A 74 2.54 12.58 18.49
N GLU A 75 3.13 12.74 17.30
CA GLU A 75 2.48 13.30 16.12
C GLU A 75 1.14 12.59 15.85
N PRO A 76 0.12 13.30 15.35
CA PRO A 76 -1.18 12.69 15.05
C PRO A 76 -1.00 11.55 14.05
N ASN A 77 -1.22 10.33 14.52
CA ASN A 77 -1.11 9.15 13.68
C ASN A 77 -2.34 9.10 12.77
N LEU A 78 -2.13 9.11 11.46
CA LEU A 78 -3.18 9.02 10.43
C LEU A 78 -4.19 7.91 10.72
N VAL A 79 -3.72 6.78 11.26
CA VAL A 79 -4.54 5.64 11.65
C VAL A 79 -5.51 6.00 12.80
N ALA A 80 -5.06 6.68 13.84
CA ALA A 80 -5.91 7.08 14.96
C ALA A 80 -7.01 8.07 14.52
N ASP A 81 -6.63 9.07 13.72
CA ASP A 81 -7.58 10.04 13.16
C ASP A 81 -8.63 9.34 12.28
N THR A 82 -8.23 8.34 11.48
CA THR A 82 -9.18 7.58 10.66
C THR A 82 -10.20 6.79 11.46
N PHE A 83 -9.80 6.20 12.60
CA PHE A 83 -10.75 5.50 13.47
C PHE A 83 -11.81 6.44 14.06
N GLU A 84 -11.42 7.68 14.39
CA GLU A 84 -12.37 8.71 14.80
C GLU A 84 -13.35 9.06 13.66
N HIS A 85 -12.84 9.25 12.44
CA HIS A 85 -13.68 9.49 11.27
C HIS A 85 -14.65 8.33 10.97
N ILE A 86 -14.22 7.09 11.10
CA ILE A 86 -15.07 5.89 10.92
C ILE A 86 -16.17 5.84 12.00
N LYS A 87 -15.82 6.14 13.25
CA LYS A 87 -16.77 6.23 14.38
C LYS A 87 -17.80 7.33 14.13
N ASN A 88 -17.37 8.50 13.67
CA ASN A 88 -18.25 9.62 13.33
C ASN A 88 -19.18 9.28 12.15
N ALA A 89 -18.71 8.46 11.21
CA ALA A 89 -19.50 7.93 10.10
C ALA A 89 -20.46 6.79 10.50
N LYS A 90 -20.47 6.36 11.77
CA LYS A 90 -21.31 5.27 12.31
C LYS A 90 -21.15 3.94 11.57
N ILE A 91 -19.94 3.66 11.09
CA ILE A 91 -19.64 2.40 10.40
C ILE A 91 -19.25 1.33 11.44
N ASN A 92 -20.00 0.23 11.47
CA ASN A 92 -19.73 -0.88 12.39
C ASN A 92 -18.57 -1.75 11.86
N LEU A 93 -17.40 -1.62 12.47
CA LEU A 93 -16.20 -2.38 12.08
C LEU A 93 -16.35 -3.90 12.30
N ASN A 94 -17.18 -4.32 13.27
CA ASN A 94 -17.38 -5.73 13.61
C ASN A 94 -18.26 -6.47 12.59
N SER A 95 -18.98 -5.75 11.73
CA SER A 95 -19.87 -6.32 10.72
C SER A 95 -19.16 -6.60 9.39
N ILE A 96 -17.87 -6.27 9.29
CA ILE A 96 -17.10 -6.42 8.06
C ILE A 96 -16.72 -7.89 7.91
N HIS A 97 -17.15 -8.51 6.81
CA HIS A 97 -16.80 -9.89 6.51
C HIS A 97 -15.32 -10.02 6.17
N ASN A 98 -14.69 -11.08 6.68
CA ASN A 98 -13.35 -11.46 6.31
C ASN A 98 -13.36 -12.00 4.87
N LEU A 99 -12.68 -11.29 3.98
CA LEU A 99 -12.38 -11.74 2.64
C LEU A 99 -11.12 -12.59 2.69
N HIS A 100 -11.22 -13.81 2.19
CA HIS A 100 -10.06 -14.66 2.00
C HIS A 100 -9.60 -14.51 0.56
N VAL A 101 -8.55 -13.71 0.34
CA VAL A 101 -7.95 -13.56 -1.00
C VAL A 101 -6.89 -14.64 -1.14
N GLN A 102 -7.26 -15.72 -1.80
CA GLN A 102 -6.35 -16.75 -2.29
C GLN A 102 -5.93 -16.33 -3.71
N CYS A 103 -4.98 -15.41 -3.79
CA CYS A 103 -4.22 -15.22 -5.01
C CYS A 103 -2.77 -15.30 -4.56
N PRO A 104 -2.10 -16.45 -4.75
CA PRO A 104 -0.67 -16.49 -4.56
C PRO A 104 -0.08 -15.38 -5.45
N PRO A 105 0.89 -14.62 -4.94
CA PRO A 105 1.44 -13.55 -5.73
C PRO A 105 1.98 -14.11 -7.07
N PRO A 106 2.03 -13.31 -8.14
CA PRO A 106 2.36 -13.80 -9.48
C PRO A 106 3.75 -14.46 -9.59
N TRP A 107 4.66 -14.16 -8.64
CA TRP A 107 5.98 -14.80 -8.52
C TRP A 107 5.96 -16.18 -7.85
N GLU A 108 4.86 -16.56 -7.20
CA GLU A 108 4.61 -17.92 -6.67
C GLU A 108 3.77 -18.76 -7.64
N GLU A 109 3.05 -18.15 -8.60
CA GLU A 109 2.24 -18.85 -9.60
C GLU A 109 3.07 -19.59 -10.65
N HIS A 110 4.32 -19.13 -10.91
CA HIS A 110 5.15 -19.67 -11.97
C HIS A 110 6.30 -20.49 -11.40
N GLN A 111 6.31 -21.80 -11.68
CA GLN A 111 7.52 -22.60 -11.53
C GLN A 111 8.52 -22.17 -12.59
N VAL A 112 9.39 -21.22 -12.25
CA VAL A 112 10.52 -20.87 -13.11
C VAL A 112 11.48 -22.05 -13.11
N LEU A 113 11.63 -22.70 -14.26
CA LEU A 113 12.72 -23.65 -14.47
C LEU A 113 14.03 -22.87 -14.51
N VAL A 114 14.69 -22.80 -13.35
CA VAL A 114 16.01 -22.18 -13.24
C VAL A 114 17.06 -23.19 -13.70
N ASP A 115 17.63 -22.97 -14.88
CA ASP A 115 18.79 -23.75 -15.32
C ASP A 115 20.06 -23.26 -14.61
N ILE A 116 20.53 -24.03 -13.63
CA ILE A 116 21.74 -23.73 -12.84
C ILE A 116 23.00 -24.37 -13.48
N SER A 117 22.87 -25.03 -14.64
CA SER A 117 23.97 -25.72 -15.35
C SER A 117 25.20 -24.82 -15.57
N LEU A 118 24.97 -23.53 -15.81
CA LEU A 118 26.01 -22.53 -16.08
C LEU A 118 26.86 -22.18 -14.86
N THR A 119 26.40 -22.45 -13.64
CA THR A 119 27.18 -22.16 -12.42
C THR A 119 28.26 -23.21 -12.13
N LYS A 120 28.21 -24.35 -12.82
CA LYS A 120 29.23 -25.42 -12.71
C LYS A 120 30.55 -25.01 -13.34
N GLN A 121 30.55 -23.98 -14.19
CA GLN A 121 31.73 -23.53 -14.92
C GLN A 121 32.31 -22.26 -14.33
N LYS A 122 33.66 -22.22 -14.21
CA LYS A 122 34.36 -21.01 -13.77
C LYS A 122 34.40 -19.99 -14.90
N LYS A 123 33.95 -18.77 -14.61
CA LYS A 123 33.92 -17.64 -15.55
C LYS A 123 35.27 -17.34 -16.20
N GLU A 124 36.37 -17.61 -15.49
CA GLU A 124 37.73 -17.28 -15.92
C GLU A 124 38.34 -18.28 -16.92
N GLY A 125 37.79 -19.49 -17.03
CA GLY A 125 38.39 -20.59 -17.80
C GLY A 125 37.55 -21.11 -18.96
N THR A 126 36.30 -20.66 -19.09
CA THR A 126 35.39 -21.15 -20.13
C THR A 126 35.43 -20.24 -21.36
N SER A 127 35.60 -20.85 -22.55
CA SER A 127 35.54 -20.14 -23.83
C SER A 127 34.11 -19.80 -24.24
N GLU A 128 33.94 -18.73 -25.00
CA GLU A 128 32.63 -18.25 -25.47
C GLU A 128 31.84 -19.32 -26.24
N VAL A 129 32.52 -20.12 -27.06
CA VAL A 129 31.93 -21.23 -27.84
C VAL A 129 31.33 -22.32 -26.94
N ALA A 130 31.92 -22.56 -25.77
CA ALA A 130 31.40 -23.54 -24.82
C ALA A 130 30.13 -23.03 -24.10
N TYR A 131 30.00 -21.72 -23.90
CA TYR A 131 28.79 -21.11 -23.33
C TYR A 131 27.61 -21.14 -24.30
N THR A 132 27.84 -20.80 -25.57
CA THR A 132 26.77 -20.78 -26.58
C THR A 132 26.20 -22.18 -26.83
N GLY A 133 27.04 -23.21 -26.86
CA GLY A 133 26.58 -24.60 -27.01
C GLY A 133 25.70 -25.10 -25.86
N LEU A 134 25.89 -24.60 -24.64
CA LEU A 134 25.05 -24.95 -23.49
C LEU A 134 23.69 -24.26 -23.51
N LEU A 135 23.62 -23.04 -24.03
CA LEU A 135 22.37 -22.31 -24.20
C LEU A 135 21.51 -22.89 -25.33
N GLU A 136 22.14 -23.42 -26.39
CA GLU A 136 21.45 -24.00 -27.55
C GLU A 136 20.95 -25.44 -27.30
N GLY A 137 21.56 -26.19 -26.38
CA GLY A 137 21.23 -27.60 -26.12
C GLY A 137 19.95 -27.87 -25.30
N ASN A 138 19.32 -26.84 -24.72
CA ASN A 138 18.22 -26.99 -23.76
C ASN A 138 16.86 -26.44 -24.23
N SER A 139 16.62 -26.33 -25.54
CA SER A 139 15.33 -25.86 -26.08
C SER A 139 14.43 -26.98 -26.61
N PRO A 140 13.63 -27.60 -25.74
CA PRO A 140 12.23 -27.83 -26.02
C PRO A 140 11.40 -26.90 -25.12
N GLU A 141 10.28 -26.40 -25.62
CA GLU A 141 9.33 -25.56 -24.85
C GLU A 141 9.65 -24.06 -24.83
N ARG A 142 9.68 -23.53 -26.05
CA ARG A 142 9.49 -22.13 -26.41
C ARG A 142 8.16 -21.60 -25.82
N TRP A 143 8.21 -21.08 -24.60
CA TRP A 143 7.26 -20.16 -23.94
C TRP A 143 5.85 -20.09 -24.57
N GLY A 144 5.06 -21.15 -24.38
CA GLY A 144 3.62 -21.09 -24.54
C GLY A 144 3.02 -20.49 -23.29
N ILE A 145 2.85 -19.17 -23.26
CA ILE A 145 2.11 -18.50 -22.18
C ILE A 145 0.64 -18.86 -22.35
N CYS A 146 0.19 -19.92 -21.66
CA CYS A 146 -1.22 -20.20 -21.51
C CYS A 146 -1.75 -19.29 -20.39
N LEU A 147 -2.26 -18.11 -20.79
CA LEU A 147 -3.03 -17.25 -19.90
C LEU A 147 -4.38 -17.90 -19.65
N GLN A 148 -4.52 -18.62 -18.54
CA GLN A 148 -5.82 -19.03 -18.04
C GLN A 148 -5.85 -19.03 -16.51
N CYS A 149 -6.77 -18.19 -16.03
CA CYS A 149 -7.26 -17.96 -14.66
C CYS A 149 -6.48 -16.95 -13.83
#